data_AF-A0A6G1J772-F1
#
_entry.id   AF-A0A6G1J772-F1
#
_cell.length_a   1.000
_cell.length_b   1.000
_cell.length_c   1.000
_cell.angle_alpha   90.00
_cell.angle_beta   90.00
_cell.angle_gamma   90.00
#
_symmetry.space_group_name_H-M   'P 1'
#
loop_
_entity.id
_entity.type
_entity.pdbx_description
1 polymer ?
#
loop_
_entity_poly.entity_id
_entity_poly.type
_entity_poly.pdbx_seq_one_letter_code
_entity_poly.pdbx_strand_id
1 'polypeptide(L)'
;MTSQNQDMLNACTSGDITALRRLFEAMDIRKGSEPVYISTPNEPPPINDLLEAAITNGNPGIVSLLLETYSGIQFFGGVITALLNHPDLAILEALYNYDNRIVNFEWDDQVTTFVTEACKQPPEKIAPLLHFLVEHDADLWTGGLPSQFAVHAALCGNQALDVIEAMIKKGGLVSRQAAEQAVLRERADVLEFFIRCGVEGERDDVQFLRTVAKETGNTNVMKLVDIWTRRWKDNTSRALFGRGLFGRGLRFGSIWRHIFG
;
A
#
# COMPACT_ATOMS: atom_id res chain seq x y z
N MET A 1 34.59 -24.92 7.02
CA MET A 1 33.31 -25.49 6.55
C MET A 1 32.24 -24.52 6.97
N THR A 2 31.49 -23.96 6.02
CA THR A 2 30.29 -23.18 6.32
C THR A 2 29.28 -24.11 6.98
N SER A 3 28.49 -23.60 7.93
CA SER A 3 27.38 -24.38 8.49
C SER A 3 26.35 -24.63 7.40
N GLN A 4 25.64 -25.76 7.44
CA GLN A 4 24.56 -26.06 6.49
C GLN A 4 23.54 -24.91 6.42
N ASN A 5 23.28 -24.25 7.55
CA ASN A 5 22.43 -23.06 7.64
C ASN A 5 22.92 -21.91 6.75
N GLN A 6 24.24 -21.64 6.75
CA GLN A 6 24.81 -20.62 5.88
C GLN A 6 24.75 -21.03 4.41
N ASP A 7 24.93 -22.31 4.10
CA ASP A 7 24.84 -22.81 2.74
C ASP A 7 23.42 -22.68 2.17
N MET A 8 22.39 -22.86 3.01
CA MET A 8 20.99 -22.63 2.63
C MET A 8 20.70 -21.17 2.31
N LEU A 9 21.19 -20.25 3.15
CA LEU A 9 21.08 -18.81 2.90
C LEU A 9 21.81 -18.42 1.61
N ASN A 10 23.02 -18.94 1.40
CA ASN A 10 23.79 -18.69 0.17
C ASN A 10 23.06 -19.20 -1.07
N ALA A 11 22.41 -20.37 -1.00
CA ALA A 11 21.59 -20.89 -2.09
C ALA A 11 20.38 -19.99 -2.37
N CYS A 12 19.73 -19.46 -1.33
CA CYS A 12 18.63 -18.50 -1.49
C CYS A 12 19.06 -17.18 -2.11
N THR A 13 20.23 -16.65 -1.71
CA THR A 13 20.83 -15.44 -2.27
C THR A 13 21.26 -15.61 -3.73
N SER A 14 21.85 -16.76 -4.07
CA SER A 14 22.38 -17.02 -5.42
C SER A 14 21.34 -17.54 -6.43
N GLY A 15 20.16 -17.95 -5.96
CA GLY A 15 19.15 -18.56 -6.82
C GLY A 15 19.39 -20.03 -7.15
N ASP A 16 20.32 -20.71 -6.47
CA ASP A 16 20.66 -22.12 -6.73
C ASP A 16 19.62 -23.07 -6.12
N ILE A 17 18.53 -23.28 -6.87
CA ILE A 17 17.45 -24.22 -6.54
C ILE A 17 17.98 -25.65 -6.33
N THR A 18 19.00 -26.06 -7.08
CA THR A 18 19.51 -27.44 -7.01
C THR A 18 20.28 -27.67 -5.72
N ALA A 19 21.13 -26.71 -5.33
CA ALA A 19 21.81 -26.75 -4.04
C ALA A 19 20.81 -26.72 -2.88
N LEU A 20 19.81 -25.84 -2.93
CA LEU A 20 18.81 -25.73 -1.87
C LEU A 20 18.00 -27.03 -1.69
N ARG A 21 17.57 -27.68 -2.78
CA ARG A 21 16.87 -28.98 -2.72
C ARG A 21 17.73 -30.08 -2.08
N ARG A 22 19.02 -30.15 -2.42
CA ARG A 22 19.95 -31.12 -1.79
C ARG A 22 20.12 -30.87 -0.29
N LEU A 23 20.18 -29.60 0.12
CA LEU A 23 20.25 -29.22 1.53
C LEU A 23 18.96 -29.59 2.27
N PHE A 24 17.79 -29.37 1.66
CA PHE A 24 16.50 -29.80 2.20
C PHE A 24 16.45 -31.32 2.41
N GLU A 25 16.86 -32.11 1.42
CA GLU A 25 16.91 -33.58 1.53
C GLU A 25 17.85 -34.03 2.67
N ALA A 26 19.02 -33.39 2.81
CA ALA A 26 19.97 -33.71 3.86
C ALA A 26 19.45 -33.41 5.28
N MET A 27 18.51 -32.46 5.41
CA MET A 27 17.87 -32.07 6.67
C MET A 27 16.46 -32.65 6.85
N ASP A 28 16.06 -33.59 5.98
CA ASP A 28 14.73 -34.22 5.95
C ASP A 28 13.56 -33.21 5.82
N ILE A 29 13.80 -32.07 5.17
CA ILE A 29 12.79 -31.07 4.85
C ILE A 29 12.08 -31.53 3.58
N ARG A 30 10.76 -31.68 3.65
CA ARG A 30 9.92 -32.20 2.56
C ARG A 30 8.71 -31.30 2.36
N LYS A 31 7.96 -31.54 1.29
CA LYS A 31 6.69 -30.85 1.05
C LYS A 31 5.74 -31.03 2.25
N GLY A 32 5.24 -29.92 2.78
CA GLY A 32 4.39 -29.87 3.96
C GLY A 32 5.15 -29.84 5.29
N SER A 33 6.49 -29.65 5.27
CA SER A 33 7.24 -29.42 6.49
C SER A 33 6.77 -28.16 7.21
N GLU A 34 6.81 -28.20 8.54
CA GLU A 34 6.50 -27.03 9.36
C GLU A 34 7.62 -25.98 9.25
N PRO A 35 7.29 -24.68 9.15
CA PRO A 35 8.31 -23.65 9.09
C PRO A 35 9.00 -23.46 10.44
N VAL A 36 10.32 -23.29 10.41
CA VAL A 36 11.11 -22.88 11.57
C VAL A 36 11.04 -21.36 11.68
N TYR A 37 10.78 -20.84 12.88
CA TYR A 37 10.70 -19.40 13.14
C TYR A 37 11.78 -18.88 14.09
N ILE A 38 12.49 -19.78 14.76
CA ILE A 38 13.52 -19.44 15.75
C ILE A 38 14.82 -20.09 15.31
N SER A 39 15.89 -19.31 15.27
CA SER A 39 17.20 -19.81 14.89
C SER A 39 17.75 -20.74 15.97
N THR A 40 18.05 -21.99 15.60
CA THR A 40 18.78 -22.92 16.47
C THR A 40 19.95 -23.55 15.70
N PRO A 41 21.04 -23.95 16.36
CA PRO A 41 22.26 -24.40 15.67
C PRO A 41 22.09 -25.65 14.80
N ASN A 42 21.08 -26.48 15.08
CA ASN A 42 20.89 -27.78 14.44
C ASN A 42 19.62 -27.85 13.58
N GLU A 43 18.85 -26.78 13.51
CA GLU A 43 17.66 -26.69 12.67
C GLU A 43 17.94 -25.80 11.46
N PRO A 44 17.12 -25.93 10.40
CA PRO A 44 17.17 -25.04 9.26
C PRO A 44 17.07 -23.56 9.70
N PRO A 45 17.64 -22.62 8.93
CA PRO A 45 17.41 -21.21 9.16
C PRO A 45 15.91 -20.89 9.22
N PRO A 46 15.50 -19.89 10.01
CA PRO A 46 14.12 -19.42 10.01
C PRO A 46 13.61 -19.17 8.58
N ILE A 47 12.37 -19.57 8.30
CA ILE A 47 11.80 -19.47 6.96
C ILE A 47 11.77 -18.02 6.45
N ASN A 48 11.55 -17.05 7.35
CA ASN A 48 11.54 -15.64 7.01
C ASN A 48 12.94 -15.15 6.60
N ASP A 49 14.02 -15.71 7.17
CA ASP A 49 15.40 -15.38 6.77
C ASP A 49 15.71 -15.92 5.36
N LEU A 50 15.24 -17.14 5.05
CA LEU A 50 15.37 -17.73 3.71
C LEU A 50 14.57 -16.93 2.66
N LEU A 51 13.34 -16.55 2.98
CA LEU A 51 12.50 -15.72 2.12
C LEU A 51 13.12 -14.33 1.92
N GLU A 52 13.55 -13.66 2.98
CA GLU A 52 14.21 -12.35 2.90
C GLU A 52 15.45 -12.41 2.01
N ALA A 53 16.30 -13.43 2.18
CA ALA A 53 17.49 -13.64 1.35
C ALA A 53 17.12 -13.83 -0.13
N ALA A 54 16.09 -14.63 -0.43
CA ALA A 54 15.64 -14.85 -1.79
C ALA A 54 15.01 -13.60 -2.43
N ILE A 55 14.18 -12.87 -1.68
CA ILE A 55 13.47 -11.67 -2.15
C ILE A 55 14.44 -10.53 -2.40
N THR A 56 15.35 -10.28 -1.47
CA THR A 56 16.36 -9.21 -1.58
C THR A 56 17.24 -9.37 -2.83
N ASN A 57 17.40 -10.61 -3.31
CA ASN A 57 18.20 -10.94 -4.49
C ASN A 57 17.36 -11.25 -5.73
N GLY A 58 16.04 -11.02 -5.70
CA GLY A 58 15.17 -11.16 -6.88
C GLY A 58 15.07 -12.59 -7.40
N ASN A 59 14.99 -13.59 -6.50
CA ASN A 59 14.97 -15.01 -6.86
C ASN A 59 13.55 -15.64 -6.74
N PRO A 60 12.61 -15.40 -7.67
CA PRO A 60 11.24 -15.91 -7.58
C PRO A 60 11.15 -17.43 -7.60
N GLY A 61 12.09 -18.12 -8.26
CA GLY A 61 12.16 -19.58 -8.27
C GLY A 61 12.48 -20.17 -6.89
N ILE A 62 13.35 -19.51 -6.11
CA ILE A 62 13.61 -19.91 -4.72
C ILE A 62 12.38 -19.63 -3.86
N VAL A 63 11.77 -18.45 -3.98
CA VAL A 63 10.56 -18.10 -3.23
C VAL A 63 9.46 -19.13 -3.47
N SER A 64 9.20 -19.49 -4.73
CA SER A 64 8.21 -20.51 -5.09
C SER A 64 8.54 -21.87 -4.47
N LEU A 65 9.81 -22.29 -4.51
CA LEU A 65 10.25 -23.53 -3.85
C LEU A 65 9.98 -23.51 -2.34
N LEU A 66 10.29 -22.40 -1.68
CA LEU A 66 10.06 -22.24 -0.24
C LEU A 66 8.57 -22.36 0.10
N LEU A 67 7.71 -21.66 -0.64
CA LEU A 67 6.27 -21.68 -0.47
C LEU A 67 5.67 -23.07 -0.78
N GLU A 68 6.20 -23.81 -1.76
CA GLU A 68 5.77 -25.18 -2.04
C GLU A 68 6.21 -26.19 -0.96
N THR A 69 7.35 -25.93 -0.32
CA THR A 69 7.96 -26.85 0.64
C THR A 69 7.31 -26.72 2.01
N TYR A 70 7.10 -25.50 2.49
CA TYR A 70 6.59 -25.25 3.84
C TYR A 70 5.10 -24.92 3.85
N SER A 71 4.34 -25.51 4.78
CA SER A 71 2.92 -25.21 4.99
C SER A 71 2.70 -24.24 6.14
N GLY A 72 1.75 -23.31 6.01
CA GLY A 72 1.38 -22.40 7.09
C GLY A 72 2.46 -21.38 7.43
N ILE A 73 3.21 -20.89 6.44
CA ILE A 73 4.17 -19.80 6.63
C ILE A 73 3.42 -18.55 7.11
N GLN A 74 3.94 -17.94 8.18
CA GLN A 74 3.57 -16.60 8.62
C GLN A 74 4.64 -15.62 8.15
N PHE A 75 4.23 -14.63 7.35
CA PHE A 75 5.11 -13.58 6.87
C PHE A 75 5.32 -12.53 7.97
N PHE A 76 6.58 -12.16 8.20
CA PHE A 76 6.95 -11.09 9.13
C PHE A 76 7.43 -9.84 8.38
N GLY A 77 7.59 -8.74 9.12
CA GLY A 77 7.94 -7.43 8.54
C GLY A 77 9.24 -7.44 7.72
N GLY A 78 10.18 -8.34 7.98
CA GLY A 78 11.40 -8.53 7.18
C GLY A 78 11.10 -8.89 5.71
N VAL A 79 10.14 -9.79 5.47
CA VAL A 79 9.70 -10.19 4.11
C VAL A 79 9.12 -9.00 3.35
N ILE A 80 8.28 -8.20 4.02
CA ILE A 80 7.67 -7.01 3.41
C ILE A 80 8.72 -5.93 3.16
N THR A 81 9.66 -5.75 4.09
CA THR A 81 10.78 -4.82 3.94
C THR A 81 11.65 -5.20 2.74
N ALA A 82 11.92 -6.50 2.55
CA ALA A 82 12.65 -7.00 1.38
C ALA A 82 11.91 -6.70 0.07
N LEU A 83 10.58 -6.88 0.01
CA LEU A 83 9.76 -6.52 -1.15
C LEU A 83 9.79 -5.01 -1.44
N LEU A 84 9.72 -4.16 -0.42
CA LEU A 84 9.82 -2.70 -0.61
C LEU A 84 11.21 -2.29 -1.15
N ASN A 85 12.26 -2.99 -0.72
CA ASN A 85 13.62 -2.79 -1.18
C ASN A 85 13.83 -3.31 -2.61
N HIS A 86 13.19 -4.42 -2.98
CA HIS A 86 13.26 -5.05 -4.29
C HIS A 86 11.86 -5.44 -4.80
N PRO A 87 11.09 -4.49 -5.37
CA PRO A 87 9.67 -4.67 -5.72
C PRO A 87 9.50 -5.51 -6.98
N ASP A 88 9.71 -6.82 -6.83
CA ASP A 88 9.51 -7.81 -7.87
C ASP A 88 8.06 -8.33 -7.84
N LEU A 89 7.31 -8.03 -8.89
CA LEU A 89 5.90 -8.43 -8.99
C LEU A 89 5.71 -9.95 -9.10
N ALA A 90 6.64 -10.69 -9.69
CA ALA A 90 6.53 -12.14 -9.77
C ALA A 90 6.67 -12.78 -8.38
N ILE A 91 7.56 -12.22 -7.55
CA ILE A 91 7.70 -12.61 -6.15
C ILE A 91 6.43 -12.26 -5.35
N LEU A 92 5.93 -11.02 -5.50
CA LEU A 92 4.72 -10.59 -4.79
C LEU A 92 3.50 -11.44 -5.17
N GLU A 93 3.35 -11.78 -6.45
CA GLU A 93 2.28 -12.65 -6.95
C GLU A 93 2.39 -14.07 -6.36
N ALA A 94 3.61 -14.63 -6.28
CA ALA A 94 3.83 -15.92 -5.64
C ALA A 94 3.42 -15.92 -4.16
N LEU A 95 3.79 -14.87 -3.42
CA LEU A 95 3.44 -14.70 -2.01
C LEU A 95 1.93 -14.48 -1.82
N TYR A 96 1.30 -13.68 -2.68
CA TYR A 96 -0.15 -13.44 -2.66
C TYR A 96 -0.95 -14.72 -2.92
N ASN A 97 -0.52 -15.53 -3.90
CA ASN A 97 -1.16 -16.81 -4.21
C ASN A 97 -1.02 -17.82 -3.06
N TYR A 98 0.01 -17.68 -2.23
CA TYR A 98 0.18 -18.49 -1.03
C TYR A 98 -0.69 -18.02 0.13
N ASP A 99 -0.65 -16.72 0.47
CA ASP A 99 -1.51 -16.09 1.47
C ASP A 99 -1.91 -14.69 1.02
N ASN A 100 -3.15 -14.56 0.56
CA ASN A 100 -3.67 -13.30 0.01
C ASN A 100 -3.75 -12.18 1.05
N ARG A 101 -3.65 -12.47 2.35
CA ARG A 101 -3.65 -11.47 3.42
C ARG A 101 -2.37 -10.63 3.43
N ILE A 102 -1.32 -11.04 2.69
CA ILE A 102 -0.06 -10.30 2.62
C ILE A 102 -0.25 -8.84 2.17
N VAL A 103 -1.22 -8.55 1.30
CA VAL A 103 -1.50 -7.16 0.83
C VAL A 103 -2.04 -6.26 1.93
N ASN A 104 -2.59 -6.86 3.00
CA ASN A 104 -3.10 -6.20 4.19
C ASN A 104 -2.13 -6.33 5.38
N PHE A 105 -0.85 -6.61 5.11
CA PHE A 105 0.14 -6.71 6.18
C PHE A 105 0.23 -5.40 6.96
N GLU A 106 0.23 -5.54 8.28
CA GLU A 106 0.30 -4.47 9.26
C GLU A 106 1.47 -4.77 10.20
N TRP A 107 2.27 -3.75 10.49
CA TRP A 107 3.34 -3.86 11.48
C TRP A 107 2.76 -3.78 12.91
N ASP A 108 3.57 -4.18 13.89
CA ASP A 108 3.15 -4.23 15.30
C ASP A 108 2.71 -2.86 15.88
N ASP A 109 3.02 -1.75 15.21
CA ASP A 109 2.62 -0.40 15.63
C ASP A 109 1.14 -0.07 15.37
N GLN A 110 0.38 -0.99 14.76
CA GLN A 110 -1.06 -0.87 14.46
C GLN A 110 -1.43 0.33 13.56
N VAL A 111 -0.43 0.90 12.91
CA VAL A 111 -0.55 2.15 12.15
C VAL A 111 0.02 1.99 10.76
N THR A 112 1.15 1.29 10.69
CA THR A 112 1.93 1.13 9.49
C THR A 112 1.46 -0.13 8.77
N THR A 113 1.03 0.04 7.52
CA THR A 113 0.63 -1.05 6.62
C THR A 113 1.48 -1.11 5.37
N PHE A 114 1.42 -2.25 4.66
CA PHE A 114 2.22 -2.47 3.46
C PHE A 114 2.00 -1.36 2.43
N VAL A 115 0.74 -0.98 2.18
CA VAL A 115 0.43 0.11 1.25
C VAL A 115 0.99 1.46 1.73
N THR A 116 0.93 1.77 3.02
CA THR A 116 1.47 3.05 3.54
C THR A 116 3.00 3.12 3.49
N GLU A 117 3.71 2.02 3.72
CA GLU A 117 5.17 1.96 3.56
C GLU A 117 5.58 2.00 2.08
N ALA A 118 4.84 1.32 1.21
CA ALA A 118 5.05 1.41 -0.23
C ALA A 118 4.91 2.85 -0.73
N CYS A 119 3.93 3.60 -0.20
CA CYS A 119 3.78 5.02 -0.52
C CYS A 119 4.98 5.89 -0.13
N LYS A 120 5.87 5.47 0.78
CA LYS A 120 7.08 6.22 1.17
C LYS A 120 8.26 5.99 0.20
N GLN A 121 8.17 5.00 -0.67
CA GLN A 121 9.23 4.66 -1.62
C GLN A 121 9.24 5.62 -2.83
N PRO A 122 10.37 5.75 -3.56
CA PRO A 122 10.43 6.55 -4.78
C PRO A 122 9.38 6.10 -5.81
N PRO A 123 8.56 7.01 -6.38
CA PRO A 123 7.44 6.66 -7.25
C PRO A 123 7.82 5.78 -8.45
N GLU A 124 8.94 6.09 -9.10
CA GLU A 124 9.46 5.36 -10.26
C GLU A 124 9.80 3.90 -9.96
N LYS A 125 10.14 3.60 -8.70
CA LYS A 125 10.49 2.25 -8.24
C LYS A 125 9.26 1.46 -7.81
N ILE A 126 8.30 2.10 -7.15
CA ILE A 126 7.25 1.41 -6.40
C ILE A 126 5.88 1.38 -7.08
N ALA A 127 5.65 2.21 -8.11
CA ALA A 127 4.33 2.33 -8.73
C ALA A 127 3.70 0.99 -9.18
N PRO A 128 4.42 0.04 -9.82
CA PRO A 128 3.83 -1.26 -10.18
C PRO A 128 3.36 -2.07 -8.95
N LEU A 129 4.13 -2.04 -7.86
CA LEU A 129 3.76 -2.71 -6.60
C LEU A 129 2.54 -2.04 -5.98
N LEU A 130 2.48 -0.71 -5.94
CA LEU A 130 1.31 0.01 -5.43
C LEU A 130 0.04 -0.29 -6.23
N HIS A 131 0.11 -0.34 -7.57
CA HIS A 131 -1.01 -0.77 -8.40
C HIS A 131 -1.45 -2.20 -8.08
N PHE A 132 -0.51 -3.14 -7.94
CA PHE A 132 -0.82 -4.50 -7.53
C PHE A 132 -1.58 -4.54 -6.19
N LEU A 133 -1.09 -3.83 -5.17
CA LEU A 133 -1.74 -3.77 -3.86
C LEU A 133 -3.17 -3.22 -3.95
N VAL A 134 -3.36 -2.13 -4.69
CA VAL A 134 -4.66 -1.47 -4.87
C VAL A 134 -5.63 -2.36 -5.67
N GLU A 135 -5.16 -3.04 -6.71
CA GLU A 135 -5.95 -3.96 -7.52
C GLU A 135 -6.46 -5.17 -6.72
N HIS A 136 -5.63 -5.66 -5.80
CA HIS A 136 -5.89 -6.82 -4.94
C HIS A 136 -6.47 -6.45 -3.57
N ASP A 137 -7.15 -5.30 -3.48
CA ASP A 137 -7.95 -4.88 -2.34
C ASP A 137 -7.16 -4.75 -1.02
N ALA A 138 -5.93 -4.22 -1.10
CA ALA A 138 -5.23 -3.72 0.08
C ALA A 138 -6.10 -2.67 0.81
N ASP A 139 -6.14 -2.75 2.13
CA ASP A 139 -6.91 -1.83 2.96
C ASP A 139 -6.32 -0.42 2.91
N LEU A 140 -7.13 0.52 2.39
CA LEU A 140 -6.74 1.91 2.20
C LEU A 140 -7.11 2.80 3.41
N TRP A 141 -7.75 2.23 4.43
CA TRP A 141 -8.34 2.91 5.59
C TRP A 141 -7.63 2.62 6.91
N THR A 142 -6.59 1.80 6.89
CA THR A 142 -5.90 1.33 8.11
C THR A 142 -5.15 2.46 8.84
N GLY A 143 -4.85 2.22 10.13
CA GLY A 143 -4.23 3.17 11.05
C GLY A 143 -5.21 3.96 11.93
N GLY A 144 -6.47 4.11 11.50
CA GLY A 144 -7.52 4.70 12.33
C GLY A 144 -7.47 6.22 12.48
N LEU A 145 -6.37 6.90 12.09
CA LEU A 145 -6.32 8.35 11.94
C LEU A 145 -6.30 8.77 10.46
N PRO A 146 -6.96 9.88 10.10
CA PRO A 146 -6.98 10.37 8.71
C PRO A 146 -5.62 10.70 8.08
N SER A 147 -4.58 10.92 8.89
CA SER A 147 -3.19 11.10 8.46
C SER A 147 -2.47 9.79 8.15
N GLN A 148 -3.10 8.64 8.38
CA GLN A 148 -2.52 7.31 8.15
C GLN A 148 -3.17 6.60 6.95
N PHE A 149 -4.27 7.13 6.42
CA PHE A 149 -4.90 6.59 5.22
C PHE A 149 -3.97 6.61 4.00
N ALA A 150 -4.12 5.61 3.13
CA ALA A 150 -3.22 5.37 2.01
C ALA A 150 -3.11 6.58 1.06
N VAL A 151 -4.20 7.31 0.80
CA VAL A 151 -4.20 8.50 -0.06
C VAL A 151 -3.33 9.62 0.53
N HIS A 152 -3.39 9.85 1.84
CA HIS A 152 -2.52 10.82 2.50
C HIS A 152 -1.05 10.37 2.42
N ALA A 153 -0.77 9.10 2.69
CA ALA A 153 0.58 8.54 2.58
C ALA A 153 1.14 8.69 1.15
N ALA A 154 0.33 8.41 0.12
CA ALA A 154 0.71 8.55 -1.28
C ALA A 154 1.10 10.00 -1.63
N LEU A 155 0.38 10.99 -1.10
CA LEU A 155 0.72 12.40 -1.28
C LEU A 155 1.99 12.80 -0.53
N CYS A 156 2.19 12.30 0.69
CA CYS A 156 3.40 12.53 1.45
C CYS A 156 4.65 12.03 0.72
N GLY A 157 4.58 10.85 0.09
CA GLY A 157 5.64 10.27 -0.73
C GLY A 157 5.67 10.73 -2.17
N ASN A 158 4.85 11.73 -2.53
CA ASN A 158 4.77 12.29 -3.88
C ASN A 158 4.53 11.24 -4.98
N GLN A 159 3.69 10.24 -4.70
CA GLN A 159 3.32 9.20 -5.64
C GLN A 159 2.66 9.78 -6.89
N ALA A 160 2.75 9.03 -8.00
CA ALA A 160 2.20 9.43 -9.28
C ALA A 160 0.66 9.57 -9.24
N LEU A 161 0.12 10.43 -10.09
CA LEU A 161 -1.32 10.72 -10.13
C LEU A 161 -2.15 9.46 -10.33
N ASP A 162 -1.73 8.58 -11.24
CA ASP A 162 -2.43 7.34 -11.58
C ASP A 162 -2.58 6.39 -10.38
N VAL A 163 -1.56 6.29 -9.51
CA VAL A 163 -1.64 5.53 -8.24
C VAL A 163 -2.69 6.14 -7.31
N ILE A 164 -2.66 7.47 -7.14
CA ILE A 164 -3.63 8.19 -6.29
C ILE A 164 -5.06 8.03 -6.84
N GLU A 165 -5.22 8.12 -8.17
CA GLU A 165 -6.50 7.88 -8.82
C GLU A 165 -6.99 6.44 -8.58
N ALA A 166 -6.11 5.45 -8.70
CA ALA A 166 -6.45 4.04 -8.47
C ALA A 166 -6.93 3.82 -7.02
N MET A 167 -6.21 4.37 -6.04
CA MET A 167 -6.60 4.30 -4.62
C MET A 167 -7.99 4.89 -4.39
N ILE A 168 -8.26 6.10 -4.92
CA ILE A 168 -9.55 6.77 -4.72
C ILE A 168 -10.69 6.01 -5.43
N LYS A 169 -10.44 5.50 -6.64
CA LYS A 169 -11.42 4.67 -7.38
C LYS A 169 -11.73 3.36 -6.64
N LYS A 170 -10.76 2.81 -5.90
CA LYS A 170 -10.94 1.65 -5.01
C LYS A 170 -11.54 2.00 -3.64
N GLY A 171 -11.98 3.24 -3.44
CA GLY A 171 -12.66 3.67 -2.22
C GLY A 171 -11.73 4.24 -1.15
N GLY A 172 -10.48 4.54 -1.48
CA GLY A 172 -9.57 5.28 -0.60
C GLY A 172 -10.14 6.66 -0.25
N LEU A 173 -10.13 6.99 1.04
CA LEU A 173 -10.70 8.23 1.55
C LEU A 173 -9.75 9.42 1.35
N VAL A 174 -10.24 10.48 0.71
CA VAL A 174 -9.54 11.78 0.66
C VAL A 174 -9.88 12.56 1.93
N SER A 175 -9.03 12.44 2.94
CA SER A 175 -9.17 13.20 4.19
C SER A 175 -8.83 14.68 4.02
N ARG A 176 -9.18 15.50 5.02
CA ARG A 176 -8.70 16.89 5.12
C ARG A 176 -7.17 16.96 5.02
N GLN A 177 -6.47 16.06 5.70
CA GLN A 177 -5.01 15.97 5.70
C GLN A 177 -4.49 15.63 4.31
N ALA A 178 -5.14 14.71 3.57
CA ALA A 178 -4.78 14.44 2.19
C ALA A 178 -4.98 15.68 1.30
N ALA A 179 -6.09 16.39 1.45
CA ALA A 179 -6.34 17.64 0.73
C ALA A 179 -5.27 18.71 1.03
N GLU A 180 -4.91 18.89 2.30
CA GLU A 180 -3.85 19.79 2.74
C GLU A 180 -2.50 19.41 2.13
N GLN A 181 -2.14 18.13 2.14
CA GLN A 181 -0.87 17.67 1.56
C GLN A 181 -0.82 17.89 0.04
N ALA A 182 -1.92 17.69 -0.69
CA ALA A 182 -1.96 18.00 -2.12
C ALA A 182 -1.68 19.49 -2.39
N VAL A 183 -2.15 20.38 -1.51
CA VAL A 183 -1.86 21.82 -1.58
C VAL A 183 -0.40 22.11 -1.24
N LEU A 184 0.11 21.61 -0.11
CA LEU A 184 1.49 21.83 0.35
C LEU A 184 2.54 21.30 -0.64
N ARG A 185 2.24 20.19 -1.32
CA ARG A 185 3.09 19.60 -2.36
C ARG A 185 2.89 20.23 -3.74
N GLU A 186 2.04 21.25 -3.84
CA GLU A 186 1.70 21.94 -5.08
C GLU A 186 1.21 21.01 -6.20
N ARG A 187 0.52 19.92 -5.84
CA ARG A 187 0.01 18.88 -6.76
C ARG A 187 -1.27 19.32 -7.44
N ALA A 188 -1.13 20.27 -8.37
CA ALA A 188 -2.24 20.80 -9.15
C ALA A 188 -3.00 19.71 -9.93
N ASP A 189 -2.29 18.71 -10.43
CA ASP A 189 -2.83 17.52 -11.10
C ASP A 189 -3.80 16.73 -10.20
N VAL A 190 -3.41 16.50 -8.93
CA VAL A 190 -4.25 15.82 -7.96
C VAL A 190 -5.44 16.69 -7.53
N LEU A 191 -5.24 18.00 -7.34
CA LEU A 191 -6.31 18.92 -6.99
C LEU A 191 -7.39 18.99 -8.08
N GLU A 192 -6.99 19.02 -9.36
CA GLU A 192 -7.93 18.91 -10.49
C GLU A 192 -8.72 17.60 -10.45
N PHE A 193 -8.05 16.49 -10.12
CA PHE A 193 -8.71 15.20 -9.95
C PHE A 193 -9.72 15.22 -8.80
N PHE A 194 -9.37 15.76 -7.63
CA PHE A 194 -10.29 15.88 -6.48
C PHE A 194 -11.55 16.69 -6.84
N ILE A 195 -11.39 17.79 -7.58
CA ILE A 195 -12.50 18.61 -8.08
C ILE A 195 -13.40 17.81 -9.03
N ARG A 196 -12.81 16.99 -9.91
CA ARG A 196 -13.53 16.14 -10.88
C ARG A 196 -14.31 15.02 -10.20
N CYS A 197 -13.73 14.40 -9.17
CA CYS A 197 -14.37 13.36 -8.38
C CYS A 197 -15.43 13.89 -7.40
N GLY A 198 -15.55 15.22 -7.26
CA GLY A 198 -16.50 15.82 -6.33
C GLY A 198 -16.16 15.48 -4.89
N VAL A 199 -14.87 15.37 -4.54
CA VAL A 199 -14.45 15.21 -3.15
C VAL A 199 -14.91 16.44 -2.38
N GLU A 200 -15.65 16.22 -1.30
CA GLU A 200 -16.17 17.26 -0.41
C GLU A 200 -15.42 17.20 0.93
N GLY A 201 -15.09 18.37 1.48
CA GLY A 201 -14.52 18.53 2.81
C GLY A 201 -15.47 19.29 3.73
N GLU A 202 -15.06 19.50 4.98
CA GLU A 202 -15.89 20.21 5.95
C GLU A 202 -15.85 21.72 5.72
N ARG A 203 -16.87 22.44 6.23
CA ARG A 203 -16.99 23.89 6.03
C ARG A 203 -15.80 24.65 6.63
N ASP A 204 -15.30 24.18 7.76
CA ASP A 204 -14.18 24.80 8.48
C ASP A 204 -12.84 24.59 7.75
N ASP A 205 -12.75 23.58 6.88
CA ASP A 205 -11.56 23.30 6.08
C ASP A 205 -11.35 24.31 4.95
N VAL A 206 -12.42 24.97 4.49
CA VAL A 206 -12.36 25.89 3.35
C VAL A 206 -11.39 27.05 3.59
N GLN A 207 -11.48 27.71 4.74
CA GLN A 207 -10.60 28.85 5.03
C GLN A 207 -9.18 28.39 5.30
N PHE A 208 -9.03 27.25 5.96
CA PHE A 208 -7.75 26.64 6.22
C PHE A 208 -7.00 26.31 4.92
N LEU A 209 -7.62 25.54 4.01
CA LEU A 209 -7.00 25.18 2.73
C LEU A 209 -6.63 26.40 1.87
N ARG A 210 -7.44 27.47 1.91
CA ARG A 210 -7.13 28.73 1.22
C ARG A 210 -5.92 29.45 1.81
N THR A 211 -5.78 29.42 3.14
CA THR A 211 -4.60 29.98 3.81
C THR A 211 -3.35 29.19 3.42
N VAL A 212 -3.40 27.86 3.53
CA VAL A 212 -2.29 26.97 3.14
C VAL A 212 -1.92 27.19 1.66
N ALA A 213 -2.90 27.29 0.76
CA ALA A 213 -2.64 27.55 -0.66
C ALA A 213 -1.94 28.88 -0.91
N LYS A 214 -2.27 29.94 -0.15
CA LYS A 214 -1.57 31.23 -0.25
C LYS A 214 -0.12 31.14 0.21
N GLU A 215 0.16 30.33 1.24
CA GLU A 215 1.51 30.14 1.78
C GLU A 215 2.45 29.47 0.77
N THR A 216 1.91 28.64 -0.15
CA THR A 216 2.72 28.07 -1.26
C THR A 216 3.20 29.12 -2.26
N GLY A 217 2.48 30.23 -2.42
CA GLY A 217 2.72 31.21 -3.50
C GLY A 217 2.40 30.70 -4.91
N ASN A 218 1.97 29.44 -5.08
CA ASN A 218 1.66 28.86 -6.37
C ASN A 218 0.27 29.32 -6.86
N THR A 219 0.26 30.22 -7.84
CA THR A 219 -0.99 30.82 -8.35
C THR A 219 -1.97 29.80 -8.96
N ASN A 220 -1.47 28.67 -9.48
CA ASN A 220 -2.34 27.61 -10.02
C ASN A 220 -3.05 26.86 -8.89
N VAL A 221 -2.30 26.44 -7.86
CA VAL A 221 -2.83 25.79 -6.66
C VAL A 221 -3.86 26.67 -5.97
N MET A 222 -3.56 27.96 -5.80
CA MET A 222 -4.51 28.94 -5.24
C MET A 222 -5.83 28.99 -6.01
N LYS A 223 -5.77 29.03 -7.35
CA LYS A 223 -6.97 29.04 -8.21
C LYS A 223 -7.77 27.75 -8.08
N LEU A 224 -7.11 26.59 -8.08
CA LEU A 224 -7.76 25.29 -7.95
C LEU A 224 -8.45 25.13 -6.60
N VAL A 225 -7.79 25.50 -5.50
CA VAL A 225 -8.40 25.49 -4.15
C VAL A 225 -9.59 26.44 -4.06
N ASP A 226 -9.52 27.62 -4.69
CA ASP A 226 -10.65 28.55 -4.75
C ASP A 226 -11.84 27.96 -5.51
N ILE A 227 -11.59 27.33 -6.67
CA ILE A 227 -12.63 26.65 -7.46
C ILE A 227 -13.25 25.51 -6.64
N TRP A 228 -12.42 24.66 -6.06
CA TRP A 228 -12.84 23.49 -5.32
C TRP A 228 -13.72 23.87 -4.12
N THR A 229 -13.24 24.80 -3.30
CA THR A 229 -13.95 25.24 -2.08
C THR A 229 -15.21 26.07 -2.34
N ARG A 230 -15.33 26.72 -3.51
CA ARG A 230 -16.59 27.39 -3.90
C ARG A 230 -17.69 26.37 -4.17
N ARG A 231 -17.39 25.27 -4.87
CA ARG A 231 -18.37 24.21 -5.16
C ARG A 231 -18.96 23.60 -3.88
N TRP A 232 -18.17 23.48 -2.82
CA TRP A 232 -18.63 22.99 -1.52
C TRP A 232 -19.70 23.90 -0.89
N LYS A 233 -19.53 25.22 -0.98
CA LYS A 233 -20.49 26.20 -0.45
C LYS A 233 -21.84 26.10 -1.17
N ASP A 234 -21.81 25.92 -2.48
CA ASP A 234 -23.03 25.85 -3.30
C ASP A 234 -23.82 24.56 -3.01
N ASN A 235 -23.14 23.42 -2.87
CA ASN A 235 -23.75 22.14 -2.54
C ASN A 235 -24.34 22.11 -1.12
N THR A 236 -23.61 22.66 -0.13
CA THR A 236 -24.08 22.73 1.26
C THR A 236 -25.29 23.64 1.40
N SER A 237 -25.31 24.76 0.67
CA SER A 237 -26.45 25.69 0.68
C SER A 237 -27.70 25.01 0.10
N ARG A 238 -27.58 24.26 -0.99
CA ARG A 238 -28.69 23.48 -1.55
C ARG A 238 -29.19 22.38 -0.60
N ALA A 239 -28.29 21.70 0.11
CA ALA A 239 -28.66 20.69 1.09
C ALA A 239 -29.41 21.29 2.31
N LEU A 240 -29.04 22.50 2.75
CA LEU A 240 -29.72 23.18 3.86
C LEU A 240 -31.09 23.74 3.45
N PHE A 241 -31.27 24.19 2.20
CA PHE A 241 -32.58 24.61 1.69
C PHE A 241 -33.49 23.44 1.27
N GLY A 242 -32.93 22.26 0.97
CA GLY A 242 -33.68 21.04 0.65
C GLY A 242 -34.12 20.21 1.86
N ARG A 243 -33.54 20.42 3.05
CA ARG A 243 -33.86 19.67 4.28
C ARG A 243 -35.13 20.14 5.02
N GLY A 244 -36.01 20.88 4.35
CA GLY A 244 -37.37 21.16 4.82
C GLY A 244 -38.32 19.95 4.74
N LEU A 245 -37.99 18.93 3.94
CA LEU A 245 -38.82 17.73 3.76
C LEU A 245 -37.89 16.52 3.53
N PHE A 246 -38.01 15.47 4.36
CA PHE A 246 -37.34 14.15 4.29
C PHE A 246 -35.94 13.99 4.94
N GLY A 247 -35.97 13.45 6.18
CA GLY A 247 -35.44 12.11 6.50
C GLY A 247 -33.94 11.80 6.32
N ARG A 248 -33.26 11.59 7.45
CA ARG A 248 -31.86 11.15 7.60
C ARG A 248 -31.52 9.87 6.82
N GLY A 249 -30.37 9.92 6.12
CA GLY A 249 -29.68 8.76 5.57
C GLY A 249 -28.54 9.20 4.67
N LEU A 250 -27.34 9.41 5.23
CA LEU A 250 -26.11 9.54 4.44
C LEU A 250 -25.84 8.19 3.77
N ARG A 251 -26.35 8.02 2.54
CA ARG A 251 -25.96 6.91 1.66
C ARG A 251 -24.75 7.36 0.85
N PHE A 252 -23.57 6.90 1.25
CA PHE A 252 -22.51 6.62 0.28
C PHE A 252 -22.93 5.36 -0.46
N GLY A 253 -23.66 5.51 -1.57
CA GLY A 253 -24.07 4.36 -2.35
C GLY A 253 -25.09 4.72 -3.39
N SER A 254 -24.62 5.07 -4.60
CA SER A 254 -25.24 4.67 -5.88
C SER A 254 -24.70 5.36 -7.14
N ILE A 255 -23.70 6.26 -7.09
CA ILE A 255 -23.29 7.00 -8.31
C ILE A 255 -22.23 6.28 -9.17
N TRP A 256 -21.57 5.22 -8.68
CA TRP A 256 -20.49 4.55 -9.41
C TRP A 256 -20.93 3.45 -10.40
N ARG A 257 -22.23 3.19 -10.62
CA ARG A 257 -22.71 2.17 -11.57
C ARG A 257 -23.08 2.67 -12.97
N HIS A 258 -22.93 3.96 -13.29
CA HIS A 258 -23.42 4.51 -14.57
C HIS A 258 -22.38 5.24 -15.42
N ILE A 259 -21.07 5.10 -15.14
CA ILE A 259 -20.02 5.67 -15.99
C ILE A 259 -19.18 4.59 -16.71
N PHE A 260 -19.26 3.33 -16.29
CA PHE A 260 -18.61 2.22 -17.00
C PHE A 260 -19.53 1.00 -17.04
N GLY A 261 -20.38 0.96 -18.07
CA GLY A 261 -21.19 -0.16 -18.50
C GLY A 261 -21.42 -0.05 -20.00
#